data_AF-A0A4U0VLF4-F1
#
_entry.id   AF-A0A4U0VLF4-F1
#
_cell.length_a   1.000
_cell.length_b   1.000
_cell.length_c   1.000
_cell.angle_alpha   90.00
_cell.angle_beta   90.00
_cell.angle_gamma   90.00
#
_symmetry.space_group_name_H-M   'P 1'
#
loop_
_entity.id
_entity.type
_entity.pdbx_description
1 polymer ?
#
loop_
_entity_poly.entity_id
_entity_poly.type
_entity_poly.pdbx_seq_one_letter_code
_entity_poly.pdbx_strand_id
1 'polypeptide(L)'
;MASATQSPEQRELALVGKVELRIALADSDTKLEAILKTYLAPLLLKLGSEHVSVRNKLISICQHVSTRIKPQSVQLPVAALVKQFKEQESPLVRHFDLLYIQQGVDRLSAKDKAELLPVLVGGISKSGAQGSQIFNLLLRLLESFTLPPRGSKEDLEMRQQYEVTDKDATYLASWLG
;
A
#
# COMPACT_ATOMS: atom_id res chain seq x y z
N MET A 1 -5.72 17.94 39.53
CA MET A 1 -6.22 18.16 38.16
C MET A 1 -6.57 16.80 37.57
N ALA A 2 -7.86 16.45 37.55
CA ALA A 2 -8.33 15.14 37.14
C ALA A 2 -8.06 14.92 35.64
N SER A 3 -7.22 13.94 35.32
CA SER A 3 -7.07 13.42 33.96
C SER A 3 -8.39 12.75 33.56
N ALA A 4 -9.24 13.51 32.86
CA ALA A 4 -10.44 12.96 32.25
C ALA A 4 -10.06 11.77 31.35
N THR A 5 -10.62 10.61 31.64
CA THR A 5 -10.42 9.39 30.88
C THR A 5 -11.01 9.60 29.48
N GLN A 6 -10.19 10.04 28.52
CA GLN A 6 -10.62 10.22 27.13
C GLN A 6 -11.26 8.92 26.63
N SER A 7 -12.40 9.04 25.94
CA SER A 7 -13.06 7.91 25.30
C SER A 7 -12.15 7.29 24.23
N PRO A 8 -12.33 6.01 23.86
CA PRO A 8 -11.56 5.38 22.78
C PRO A 8 -11.59 6.21 21.49
N GLU A 9 -12.77 6.68 21.09
CA GLU A 9 -12.97 7.58 19.95
C GLU A 9 -12.12 8.86 20.05
N GLN A 10 -12.15 9.54 21.20
CA GLN A 10 -11.37 10.76 21.42
C GLN A 10 -9.86 10.50 21.35
N ARG A 11 -9.39 9.34 21.84
CA ARG A 11 -7.97 8.96 21.73
C ARG A 11 -7.59 8.70 20.28
N GLU A 12 -8.41 8.00 19.51
CA GLU A 12 -8.15 7.77 18.09
C GLU A 12 -8.10 9.08 17.31
N LEU A 13 -9.11 9.95 17.50
CA LEU A 13 -9.13 11.28 16.87
C LEU A 13 -7.91 12.12 17.25
N ALA A 14 -7.48 12.08 18.52
CA ALA A 14 -6.28 12.80 18.95
C ALA A 14 -4.99 12.26 18.30
N LEU A 15 -4.86 10.94 18.14
CA LEU A 15 -3.71 10.34 17.46
C LEU A 15 -3.70 10.66 15.96
N VAL A 16 -4.86 10.57 15.32
CA VAL A 16 -5.05 10.92 13.91
C VAL A 16 -4.73 12.40 13.67
N GLY A 17 -5.25 13.29 14.53
CA GLY A 17 -4.99 14.73 14.45
C GLY A 17 -3.51 15.08 14.64
N LYS A 18 -2.78 14.33 15.49
CA LYS A 18 -1.32 14.50 15.62
C LYS A 18 -0.57 14.15 14.34
N VAL A 19 -0.96 13.07 13.66
CA VAL A 19 -0.34 12.67 12.39
C VAL A 19 -0.69 13.68 11.29
N GLU A 20 -1.96 14.09 11.20
CA GLU A 20 -2.40 15.15 10.28
C GLU A 20 -1.60 16.44 10.46
N LEU A 21 -1.43 16.90 11.71
CA LEU A 21 -0.66 18.11 12.00
C LEU A 21 0.80 17.95 11.54
N ARG A 22 1.43 16.79 11.79
CA ARG A 22 2.79 16.53 11.30
C ARG A 22 2.88 16.59 9.78
N ILE A 23 1.91 15.99 9.08
CA ILE A 23 1.80 16.07 7.63
C ILE A 23 1.67 17.54 7.23
N ALA A 24 0.73 18.29 7.79
CA ALA A 24 0.48 19.69 7.47
C ALA A 24 1.70 20.60 7.70
N LEU A 25 2.48 20.34 8.76
CA LEU A 25 3.67 21.12 9.12
C LEU A 25 4.93 20.74 8.34
N ALA A 26 4.93 19.68 7.54
CA ALA A 26 6.05 19.42 6.65
C ALA A 26 6.20 20.60 5.68
N ASP A 27 7.37 21.20 5.62
CA ASP A 27 7.68 22.38 4.78
C ASP A 27 8.45 22.00 3.50
N SER A 28 8.78 20.72 3.35
CA SER A 28 9.60 20.18 2.27
C SER A 28 9.15 18.76 1.91
N ASP A 29 9.42 18.36 0.68
CA ASP A 29 9.05 17.05 0.16
C ASP A 29 9.79 15.92 0.88
N THR A 30 11.06 16.12 1.23
CA THR A 30 11.84 15.14 2.02
C THR A 30 11.23 14.89 3.40
N LYS A 31 10.76 15.95 4.09
CA LYS A 31 10.08 15.79 5.39
C LYS A 31 8.73 15.09 5.22
N LEU A 32 7.97 15.48 4.20
CA LEU A 32 6.70 14.81 3.90
C LEU A 32 6.91 13.33 3.60
N GLU A 33 7.90 13.01 2.79
CA GLU A 33 8.29 11.64 2.46
C GLU A 33 8.60 10.81 3.71
N ALA A 34 9.45 11.32 4.61
CA ALA A 34 9.80 10.63 5.84
C ALA A 34 8.57 10.35 6.72
N ILE A 35 7.66 11.34 6.81
CA ILE A 35 6.40 11.20 7.56
C ILE A 35 5.51 10.15 6.91
N LEU A 36 5.32 10.19 5.59
CA LEU A 36 4.46 9.24 4.88
C LEU A 36 5.04 7.83 4.92
N LYS A 37 6.36 7.66 4.79
CA LYS A 37 7.04 6.36 4.93
C LYS A 37 6.80 5.72 6.30
N THR A 38 6.68 6.54 7.34
CA THR A 38 6.46 6.05 8.72
C THR A 38 4.98 5.83 9.04
N TYR A 39 4.12 6.75 8.63
CA TYR A 39 2.76 6.85 9.16
C TYR A 39 1.65 6.51 8.17
N LEU A 40 1.90 6.50 6.85
CA LEU A 40 0.82 6.35 5.87
C LEU A 40 0.07 5.02 6.03
N ALA A 41 0.77 3.88 5.98
CA ALA A 41 0.14 2.57 6.14
C ALA A 41 -0.61 2.43 7.49
N PRO A 42 0.02 2.68 8.66
CA PRO A 42 -0.68 2.64 9.95
C PRO A 42 -1.87 3.59 10.07
N LEU A 43 -1.81 4.76 9.41
CA LEU A 43 -2.89 5.72 9.36
C LEU A 43 -4.09 5.15 8.58
N LEU A 44 -3.84 4.53 7.43
CA LEU A 44 -4.89 3.92 6.60
C LEU A 44 -5.63 2.79 7.32
N LEU A 45 -4.98 2.02 8.20
CA LEU A 45 -5.66 1.01 9.04
C LEU A 45 -6.78 1.61 9.88
N LYS A 46 -6.70 2.90 10.24
CA LYS A 46 -7.75 3.58 11.02
C LYS A 46 -9.01 3.89 10.22
N LEU A 47 -9.00 3.73 8.89
CA LEU A 47 -10.22 3.69 8.09
C LEU A 47 -11.13 2.49 8.45
N GLY A 48 -10.58 1.46 9.10
CA GLY A 48 -11.33 0.35 9.67
C GLY A 48 -11.91 0.61 11.08
N SER A 49 -11.74 1.80 11.65
CA SER A 49 -12.29 2.15 12.97
C SER A 49 -13.82 2.04 12.98
N GLU A 50 -14.41 1.62 14.09
CA GLU A 50 -15.87 1.55 14.29
C GLU A 50 -16.51 2.95 14.34
N HIS A 51 -15.72 3.97 14.70
CA HIS A 51 -16.18 5.35 14.84
C HIS A 51 -16.23 6.08 13.48
N VAL A 52 -17.44 6.49 13.07
CA VAL A 52 -17.68 7.23 11.82
C VAL A 52 -16.87 8.54 11.76
N SER A 53 -16.76 9.24 12.90
CA SER A 53 -16.00 10.49 13.03
C SER A 53 -14.53 10.31 12.66
N VAL A 54 -13.90 9.22 13.12
CA VAL A 54 -12.52 8.84 12.81
C VAL A 54 -12.38 8.57 11.31
N ARG A 55 -13.28 7.75 10.73
CA ARG A 55 -13.23 7.43 9.29
C ARG A 55 -13.38 8.68 8.41
N ASN A 56 -14.32 9.57 8.72
CA ASN A 56 -14.52 10.82 7.97
C ASN A 56 -13.29 11.73 8.04
N LYS A 57 -12.68 11.84 9.23
CA LYS A 57 -11.45 12.61 9.41
C LYS A 57 -10.30 12.02 8.58
N LEU A 58 -10.14 10.71 8.59
CA LEU A 58 -9.15 9.99 7.77
C LEU A 58 -9.34 10.23 6.28
N ILE A 59 -10.58 10.18 5.79
CA ILE A 59 -10.87 10.44 4.37
C ILE A 59 -10.43 11.86 4.00
N SER A 60 -10.73 12.87 4.83
CA SER A 60 -10.25 14.25 4.61
C SER A 60 -8.72 14.34 4.61
N ILE A 61 -8.04 13.65 5.53
CA ILE A 61 -6.57 13.61 5.55
C ILE A 61 -6.03 12.97 4.26
N CYS A 62 -6.63 11.87 3.81
CA CYS A 62 -6.23 11.21 2.56
C CYS A 62 -6.40 12.14 1.35
N GLN A 63 -7.48 12.92 1.29
CA GLN A 63 -7.67 13.93 0.23
C GLN A 63 -6.56 15.00 0.24
N HIS A 64 -6.17 15.49 1.43
CA HIS A 64 -5.07 16.45 1.56
C HIS A 64 -3.73 15.83 1.15
N VAL A 65 -3.43 14.61 1.60
CA VAL A 65 -2.22 13.87 1.22
C VAL A 65 -2.19 13.67 -0.30
N SER A 66 -3.28 13.17 -0.90
CA SER A 66 -3.39 12.94 -2.34
C SER A 66 -3.14 14.21 -3.15
N THR A 67 -3.62 15.37 -2.68
CA THR A 67 -3.37 16.66 -3.34
C THR A 67 -1.90 17.04 -3.25
N ARG A 68 -1.28 16.83 -2.09
CA ARG A 68 0.09 17.26 -1.83
C ARG A 68 1.15 16.39 -2.51
N ILE A 69 0.87 15.11 -2.74
CA ILE A 69 1.78 14.19 -3.44
C ILE A 69 1.59 14.20 -4.96
N LYS A 70 0.65 15.00 -5.50
CA LYS A 70 0.47 15.18 -6.95
C LYS A 70 1.77 15.56 -7.68
N PRO A 71 2.65 16.43 -7.15
CA PRO A 71 3.89 16.84 -7.83
C PRO A 71 4.93 15.73 -8.10
N GLN A 72 4.63 14.45 -7.90
CA GLN A 72 5.49 13.29 -8.18
C GLN A 72 6.91 13.29 -7.55
N SER A 73 7.22 14.27 -6.71
CA SER A 73 8.51 14.46 -6.04
C SER A 73 8.71 13.64 -4.77
N VAL A 74 7.65 13.00 -4.26
CA VAL A 74 7.65 12.28 -2.97
C VAL A 74 7.47 10.78 -3.21
N GLN A 75 8.36 9.97 -2.65
CA GLN A 75 8.28 8.50 -2.72
C GLN A 75 7.36 7.94 -1.62
N LEU A 76 6.36 7.15 -2.03
CA LEU A 76 5.43 6.52 -1.09
C LEU A 76 5.98 5.17 -0.60
N PRO A 77 5.57 4.69 0.59
CA PRO A 77 5.95 3.37 1.11
C PRO A 77 5.18 2.23 0.41
N VAL A 78 5.37 2.07 -0.90
CA VAL A 78 4.59 1.14 -1.74
C VAL A 78 4.63 -0.30 -1.23
N ALA A 79 5.81 -0.80 -0.83
CA ALA A 79 5.94 -2.16 -0.30
C ALA A 79 5.08 -2.40 0.96
N ALA A 80 5.05 -1.44 1.88
CA ALA A 80 4.23 -1.52 3.09
C ALA A 80 2.73 -1.48 2.75
N LEU A 81 2.34 -0.65 1.77
CA LEU A 81 0.96 -0.56 1.30
C LEU A 81 0.49 -1.85 0.60
N VAL A 82 1.34 -2.47 -0.25
CA VAL A 82 1.00 -3.76 -0.89
C VAL A 82 0.82 -4.85 0.15
N LYS A 83 1.71 -4.92 1.15
CA LYS A 83 1.57 -5.86 2.25
C LYS A 83 0.26 -5.65 3.01
N GLN A 84 -0.04 -4.40 3.37
CA GLN A 84 -1.28 -4.06 4.06
C GLN A 84 -2.53 -4.40 3.25
N PHE A 85 -2.55 -4.08 1.95
CA PHE A 85 -3.66 -4.40 1.05
C PHE A 85 -3.99 -5.90 1.04
N LYS A 86 -2.98 -6.76 1.13
CA LYS A 86 -3.13 -8.22 1.15
C LYS A 86 -3.61 -8.77 2.49
N GLU A 87 -3.29 -8.09 3.59
CA GLU A 87 -3.63 -8.50 4.96
C GLU A 87 -4.99 -7.98 5.42
N GLN A 88 -5.51 -6.94 4.77
CA GLN A 88 -6.74 -6.25 5.18
C GLN A 88 -7.94 -6.66 4.32
N GLU A 89 -9.09 -6.86 4.97
CA GLU A 89 -10.37 -7.15 4.29
C GLU A 89 -11.29 -5.93 4.20
N SER A 90 -11.00 -4.86 4.94
CA SER A 90 -11.80 -3.63 4.91
C SER A 90 -11.77 -3.00 3.51
N PRO A 91 -12.93 -2.85 2.82
CA PRO A 91 -12.98 -2.29 1.48
C PRO A 91 -12.39 -0.87 1.41
N LEU A 92 -12.58 -0.08 2.46
CA LEU A 92 -12.11 1.30 2.53
C LEU A 92 -10.58 1.36 2.67
N VAL A 93 -9.99 0.49 3.50
CA VAL A 93 -8.53 0.39 3.66
C VAL A 93 -7.91 -0.06 2.34
N ARG A 94 -8.42 -1.15 1.74
CA ARG A 94 -7.95 -1.68 0.46
C ARG A 94 -8.05 -0.67 -0.68
N HIS A 95 -9.11 0.13 -0.70
CA HIS A 95 -9.29 1.18 -1.71
C HIS A 95 -8.19 2.24 -1.65
N PHE A 96 -7.90 2.79 -0.45
CA PHE A 96 -6.86 3.80 -0.30
C PHE A 96 -5.45 3.23 -0.43
N ASP A 97 -5.20 2.00 0.03
CA ASP A 97 -3.92 1.32 -0.21
C ASP A 97 -3.65 1.22 -1.71
N LEU A 98 -4.61 0.71 -2.49
CA LEU A 98 -4.46 0.57 -3.93
C LEU A 98 -4.26 1.91 -4.64
N LEU A 99 -5.00 2.95 -4.23
CA LEU A 99 -4.84 4.30 -4.76
C LEU A 99 -3.40 4.81 -4.57
N TYR A 100 -2.83 4.68 -3.38
CA TYR A 100 -1.47 5.14 -3.10
C TYR A 100 -0.40 4.23 -3.69
N ILE A 101 -0.65 2.93 -3.82
CA ILE A 101 0.23 2.01 -4.55
C ILE A 101 0.33 2.45 -6.01
N GLN A 102 -0.80 2.70 -6.69
CA GLN A 102 -0.83 3.13 -8.08
C GLN A 102 -0.14 4.48 -8.29
N GLN A 103 -0.29 5.42 -7.35
CA GLN A 103 0.37 6.73 -7.42
C GLN A 103 1.88 6.67 -7.12
N GLY A 104 2.31 5.68 -6.33
CA GLY A 104 3.69 5.54 -5.87
C GLY A 104 4.56 4.63 -6.73
N VAL A 105 3.96 3.61 -7.38
CA VAL A 105 4.72 2.57 -8.09
C VAL A 105 5.56 3.13 -9.24
N ASP A 106 5.04 4.13 -9.96
CA ASP A 106 5.73 4.73 -11.10
C ASP A 106 7.01 5.48 -10.69
N ARG A 107 7.10 5.86 -9.41
CA ARG A 107 8.23 6.61 -8.82
C ARG A 107 9.32 5.71 -8.27
N LEU A 108 9.09 4.40 -8.22
CA LEU A 108 10.06 3.43 -7.71
C LEU A 108 11.20 3.25 -8.70
N SER A 109 12.41 3.03 -8.17
CA SER A 109 13.54 2.61 -8.98
C SER A 109 13.29 1.24 -9.59
N ALA A 110 13.99 0.88 -10.68
CA ALA A 110 13.87 -0.46 -11.27
C ALA A 110 14.15 -1.58 -10.24
N LYS A 111 15.12 -1.34 -9.34
CA LYS A 111 15.43 -2.24 -8.23
C LYS A 111 14.25 -2.42 -7.29
N ASP A 112 13.65 -1.32 -6.82
CA ASP A 112 12.52 -1.37 -5.88
C ASP A 112 11.27 -2.02 -6.52
N LYS A 113 11.05 -1.78 -7.82
CA LYS A 113 9.97 -2.45 -8.57
C LYS A 113 10.20 -3.97 -8.66
N ALA A 114 11.43 -4.40 -8.93
CA ALA A 114 11.79 -5.81 -8.96
C ALA A 114 11.61 -6.48 -7.59
N GLU A 115 11.96 -5.79 -6.49
CA GLU A 115 11.74 -6.26 -5.12
C GLU A 115 10.25 -6.31 -4.73
N LEU A 116 9.41 -5.48 -5.35
CA LEU A 116 7.96 -5.46 -5.10
C LEU A 116 7.22 -6.60 -5.80
N LEU A 117 7.76 -7.11 -6.92
CA LEU A 117 7.09 -8.11 -7.73
C LEU A 117 6.74 -9.40 -6.93
N PRO A 118 7.66 -10.02 -6.18
CA PRO A 118 7.34 -11.21 -5.37
C PRO A 118 6.24 -10.93 -4.35
N VAL A 119 6.29 -9.74 -3.72
CA VAL A 119 5.33 -9.32 -2.70
C VAL A 119 3.93 -9.18 -3.31
N LEU A 120 3.82 -8.74 -4.56
CA LEU A 120 2.53 -8.62 -5.25
C LEU A 120 1.99 -9.96 -5.74
N VAL A 121 2.86 -10.81 -6.31
CA VAL A 121 2.46 -12.08 -6.93
C VAL A 121 1.98 -13.10 -5.90
N GLY A 122 2.67 -13.22 -4.76
CA GLY A 122 2.22 -14.14 -3.72
C GLY A 122 0.83 -13.75 -3.21
N GLY A 123 -0.15 -14.65 -3.21
CA GLY A 123 -1.52 -14.34 -2.76
C GLY A 123 -2.34 -13.44 -3.70
N ILE A 124 -1.90 -13.21 -4.94
CA ILE A 124 -2.64 -12.44 -5.93
C ILE A 124 -4.05 -13.00 -6.20
N SER A 125 -4.27 -14.30 -5.99
CA SER A 125 -5.60 -14.92 -6.13
C SER A 125 -6.64 -14.35 -5.15
N LYS A 126 -6.20 -13.65 -4.09
CA LYS A 126 -7.05 -13.01 -3.06
C LYS A 126 -7.40 -11.55 -3.38
N SER A 127 -7.11 -11.09 -4.59
CA SER A 127 -7.36 -9.70 -5.00
C SER A 127 -8.84 -9.33 -5.08
N GLY A 128 -9.74 -10.32 -5.17
CA GLY A 128 -11.19 -10.12 -5.16
C GLY A 128 -11.65 -9.13 -6.24
N ALA A 129 -12.48 -8.16 -5.85
CA ALA A 129 -12.99 -7.12 -6.75
C ALA A 129 -11.91 -6.20 -7.35
N GLN A 130 -10.71 -6.17 -6.77
CA GLN A 130 -9.59 -5.35 -7.24
C GLN A 130 -8.64 -6.12 -8.17
N GLY A 131 -9.04 -7.31 -8.64
CA GLY A 131 -8.22 -8.20 -9.45
C GLY A 131 -7.65 -7.55 -10.70
N SER A 132 -8.45 -6.79 -11.43
CA SER A 132 -7.99 -6.11 -12.65
C SER A 132 -6.94 -5.05 -12.34
N GLN A 133 -7.12 -4.24 -11.29
CA GLN A 133 -6.15 -3.22 -10.90
C GLN A 133 -4.83 -3.84 -10.41
N ILE A 134 -4.90 -4.93 -9.65
CA ILE A 134 -3.72 -5.66 -9.19
C ILE A 134 -3.00 -6.34 -10.35
N PHE A 135 -3.73 -6.91 -11.30
CA PHE A 135 -3.14 -7.47 -12.51
C PHE A 135 -2.46 -6.38 -13.36
N ASN A 136 -3.07 -5.21 -13.52
CA ASN A 136 -2.42 -4.09 -14.20
C ASN A 136 -1.14 -3.63 -13.48
N LEU A 137 -1.16 -3.61 -12.14
CA LEU A 137 0.03 -3.32 -11.35
C LEU A 137 1.13 -4.35 -11.60
N LEU A 138 0.78 -5.64 -11.66
CA LEU A 138 1.71 -6.71 -11.99
C LEU A 138 2.40 -6.47 -13.33
N LEU A 139 1.63 -6.16 -14.38
CA LEU A 139 2.18 -5.88 -15.72
C LEU A 139 3.21 -4.75 -15.70
N ARG A 140 2.95 -3.68 -14.93
CA ARG A 140 3.88 -2.55 -14.76
C ARG A 140 5.17 -2.93 -14.03
N LEU A 141 5.11 -3.89 -13.10
CA LEU A 141 6.29 -4.37 -12.39
C LEU A 141 7.15 -5.31 -13.25
N LEU A 142 6.52 -6.07 -14.16
CA LEU A 142 7.23 -6.97 -15.06
C LEU A 142 8.23 -6.26 -15.98
N GLU A 143 7.99 -4.99 -16.33
CA GLU A 143 8.93 -4.17 -17.12
C GLU A 143 10.32 -4.07 -16.49
N SER A 144 10.40 -4.14 -15.15
CA SER A 144 11.65 -4.06 -14.40
C SER A 144 12.22 -5.43 -14.00
N PHE A 145 11.52 -6.51 -14.33
CA PHE A 145 11.87 -7.85 -13.88
C PHE A 145 12.71 -8.60 -14.91
N THR A 146 13.85 -9.11 -14.46
CA THR A 146 14.71 -9.98 -15.27
C THR A 146 14.31 -11.44 -15.05
N LEU A 147 13.67 -12.04 -16.05
CA LEU A 147 13.33 -13.46 -16.04
C LEU A 147 14.62 -14.30 -15.99
N PRO A 148 14.75 -15.21 -15.01
CA PRO A 148 15.87 -16.13 -14.99
C PRO A 148 15.84 -17.06 -16.21
N PRO A 149 16.99 -17.55 -16.69
CA PRO A 149 17.03 -18.53 -17.77
C PRO A 149 16.23 -19.79 -17.40
N ARG A 150 15.40 -20.29 -18.31
CA ARG A 150 14.61 -21.51 -18.06
C ARG A 150 15.50 -22.68 -17.67
N GLY A 151 15.13 -23.38 -16.59
CA GLY A 151 15.90 -24.50 -16.06
C GLY A 151 17.16 -24.11 -15.27
N SER A 152 17.42 -22.82 -15.05
CA SER A 152 18.41 -22.37 -14.08
C SER A 152 17.96 -22.69 -12.65
N LYS A 153 18.90 -22.65 -11.71
CA LYS A 153 18.59 -22.82 -10.29
C LYS A 153 17.60 -21.76 -9.82
N GLU A 154 17.81 -20.52 -10.25
CA GLU A 154 16.96 -19.37 -9.94
C GLU A 154 15.53 -19.57 -10.46
N ASP A 155 15.36 -20.10 -11.68
CA ASP A 155 14.04 -20.42 -12.26
C ASP A 155 13.30 -21.50 -11.44
N LEU A 156 14.01 -22.56 -11.03
CA LEU A 156 13.45 -23.64 -10.22
C LEU A 156 13.06 -23.19 -8.81
N GLU A 157 13.85 -22.30 -8.21
CA GLU A 157 13.62 -21.77 -6.86
C GLU A 157 12.64 -20.58 -6.83
N MET A 158 12.42 -19.91 -7.97
CA MET A 158 11.62 -18.67 -8.06
C MET A 158 10.23 -18.83 -7.47
N ARG A 159 9.55 -19.95 -7.76
CA ARG A 159 8.20 -20.20 -7.26
C ARG A 159 8.16 -20.28 -5.73
N GLN A 160 9.15 -20.94 -5.14
CA GLN A 160 9.28 -21.06 -3.69
C GLN A 160 9.69 -19.73 -3.06
N GLN A 161 10.64 -19.02 -3.68
CA GLN A 161 11.11 -17.72 -3.22
C GLN A 161 9.99 -16.67 -3.21
N TYR A 162 9.07 -16.72 -4.17
CA TYR A 162 7.99 -15.74 -4.30
C TYR A 162 6.70 -16.20 -3.61
N GLU A 163 6.75 -17.33 -2.90
CA GLU A 163 5.62 -17.90 -2.15
C GLU A 163 4.36 -18.06 -3.02
N VAL A 164 4.52 -18.40 -4.30
CA VAL A 164 3.42 -18.47 -5.27
C VAL A 164 2.70 -19.80 -5.17
N THR A 165 1.45 -19.75 -4.69
CA THR A 165 0.62 -20.94 -4.52
C THR A 165 0.06 -21.45 -5.85
N ASP A 166 -0.44 -22.70 -5.90
CA ASP A 166 -1.12 -23.22 -7.11
C ASP A 166 -2.34 -22.37 -7.50
N LYS A 167 -3.01 -21.78 -6.51
CA LYS A 167 -4.14 -20.87 -6.73
C LYS A 167 -3.70 -19.58 -7.40
N ASP A 168 -2.57 -19.02 -6.96
CA ASP A 168 -2.00 -17.81 -7.56
C ASP A 168 -1.58 -18.07 -9.01
N ALA A 169 -0.91 -19.19 -9.28
CA ALA A 169 -0.50 -19.58 -10.62
C ALA A 169 -1.71 -19.79 -11.56
N THR A 170 -2.73 -20.51 -11.08
CA THR A 170 -3.97 -20.75 -11.85
C THR A 170 -4.72 -19.44 -12.11
N TYR A 171 -4.79 -18.57 -11.11
CA TYR A 171 -5.40 -17.25 -11.24
C TYR A 171 -4.69 -16.43 -12.32
N LEU A 172 -3.36 -16.34 -12.26
CA LEU A 172 -2.57 -15.64 -13.27
C LEU A 172 -2.75 -16.22 -14.67
N ALA A 173 -2.74 -17.55 -14.81
CA ALA A 173 -2.95 -18.22 -16.09
C ALA A 173 -4.31 -17.81 -16.70
N SER A 174 -5.38 -17.73 -15.89
CA SER A 174 -6.70 -17.32 -16.38
C SER A 174 -6.77 -15.89 -16.94
N TRP A 175 -5.86 -15.01 -16.53
CA TRP A 175 -5.74 -13.65 -17.07
C TRP A 175 -4.89 -13.58 -18.34
N LEU A 176 -3.99 -14.53 -18.55
CA LEU A 176 -3.04 -14.55 -19.66
C LEU A 176 -3.53 -15.34 -20.89
N GLY A 177 -4.54 -16.20 -20.72
CA GLY A 177 -5.13 -17.01 -21.80
C GLY A 177 -4.64 -18.44 -21.77
#